data_AF-A0A1J8Q1E0-F1
#
_entry.id   AF-A0A1J8Q1E0-F1
#
_cell.length_a   1.000
_cell.length_b   1.000
_cell.length_c   1.000
_cell.angle_alpha   90.00
_cell.angle_beta   90.00
_cell.angle_gamma   90.00
#
_symmetry.space_group_name_H-M   'P 1'
#
loop_
_entity.id
_entity.type
_entity.pdbx_description
1 polymer ?
#
loop_
_entity_poly.entity_id
_entity_poly.type
_entity_poly.pdbx_seq_one_letter_code
_entity_poly.pdbx_strand_id
1 'polypeptide(L)'
;MLNVFLTVRAIFFTLILYFNLLGTIFAAWNIVSSSSSGMPVPGAAAFLVVNAALIFVLVTMAYSAEAICARARPAHVRFECGWTVLMSILQLSASIYVTTVGPPALCRSQSAWTVCASAALLVPVSWLTTFIMLAYCVTLCVIAATHVYFMPNLWTTPISAVPWFNLTESALYPAAVSPPTRPLSTSSSFTSSESDSSCHVSKFITETWEKLSRVEGRVIDPSKPILFSPGSPSINSTRPAWAKQLQLDTRRGVDQPFSTRGISPSGYSPEVPTPPPKARAKQAPGPKDLKSAQIYELQLARNSSESACSTLTLQTPTIFPKKIADPDLPIPRPRLSEWIPADATTAIDLHTNGHSRPHRADS
;
A
#
# COMPACT_ATOMS: atom_id res chain seq x y z
N MET A 1 5.99 35.88 -2.63
CA MET A 1 6.01 35.30 -4.00
C MET A 1 5.30 33.95 -3.94
N LEU A 2 4.43 33.64 -4.91
CA LEU A 2 3.71 32.37 -4.96
C LEU A 2 4.71 31.24 -5.27
N ASN A 3 4.80 30.22 -4.42
CA ASN A 3 5.66 29.08 -4.68
C ASN A 3 4.98 28.19 -5.74
N VAL A 4 5.49 28.23 -6.98
CA VAL A 4 4.92 27.50 -8.14
C VAL A 4 4.73 26.01 -7.85
N PHE A 5 5.64 25.40 -7.08
CA PHE A 5 5.54 24.00 -6.68
C PHE A 5 4.26 23.73 -5.86
N LEU A 6 3.96 24.59 -4.88
CA LEU A 6 2.78 24.44 -4.03
C LEU A 6 1.48 24.60 -4.84
N THR A 7 1.47 25.48 -5.84
CA THR A 7 0.34 25.62 -6.76
C THR A 7 0.11 24.37 -7.58
N VAL A 8 1.16 23.81 -8.19
CA VAL A 8 1.07 22.56 -8.96
C VAL A 8 0.61 21.40 -8.07
N ARG A 9 1.16 21.30 -6.85
CA ARG A 9 0.75 20.30 -5.85
C ARG A 9 -0.73 20.44 -5.47
N ALA A 10 -1.21 21.66 -5.24
CA ALA A 10 -2.62 21.91 -4.95
C ALA A 10 -3.53 21.46 -6.10
N ILE A 11 -3.16 21.73 -7.36
CA ILE A 11 -3.90 21.27 -8.55
C ILE A 11 -3.97 19.74 -8.58
N PHE A 12 -2.85 19.04 -8.37
CA PHE A 12 -2.84 17.58 -8.30
C PHE A 12 -3.74 17.07 -7.18
N PHE A 13 -3.67 17.63 -5.97
CA PHE A 13 -4.54 17.23 -4.87
C PHE A 13 -6.02 17.45 -5.17
N THR A 14 -6.40 18.59 -5.76
CA THR A 14 -7.80 18.83 -6.16
C THR A 14 -8.28 17.80 -7.18
N LEU A 15 -7.46 17.50 -8.20
CA LEU A 15 -7.79 16.48 -9.20
C LEU A 15 -7.90 15.08 -8.59
N ILE A 16 -6.95 14.70 -7.73
CA ILE A 16 -6.95 13.43 -7.00
C ILE A 16 -8.23 13.30 -6.17
N LEU A 17 -8.59 14.33 -5.39
CA LEU A 17 -9.81 14.34 -4.57
C LEU A 17 -11.06 14.22 -5.44
N TYR A 18 -11.12 14.98 -6.55
CA TYR A 18 -12.26 14.98 -7.46
C TYR A 18 -12.49 13.61 -8.11
N PHE A 19 -11.46 12.99 -8.68
CA PHE A 19 -11.61 11.69 -9.33
C PHE A 19 -11.80 10.54 -8.33
N ASN A 20 -11.23 10.61 -7.13
CA ASN A 20 -11.54 9.65 -6.05
C ASN A 20 -12.98 9.79 -5.55
N LEU A 21 -13.54 11.00 -5.54
CA LEU A 21 -14.95 11.22 -5.20
C LEU A 21 -15.86 10.59 -6.25
N LEU A 22 -15.59 10.86 -7.53
CA LEU A 22 -16.32 10.22 -8.63
C LEU A 22 -16.20 8.69 -8.58
N GLY A 23 -14.99 8.16 -8.35
CA GLY A 23 -14.75 6.73 -8.19
C GLY A 23 -15.55 6.13 -7.03
N THR A 24 -15.64 6.83 -5.91
CA THR A 24 -16.42 6.41 -4.74
C THR A 24 -17.92 6.41 -5.04
N ILE A 25 -18.44 7.43 -5.74
CA ILE A 25 -19.85 7.51 -6.14
C ILE A 25 -20.20 6.34 -7.08
N PHE A 26 -19.38 6.08 -8.09
CA PHE A 26 -19.62 4.97 -9.03
C PHE A 26 -19.46 3.60 -8.37
N ALA A 27 -18.49 3.43 -7.46
CA ALA A 27 -18.32 2.20 -6.70
C ALA A 27 -19.51 1.95 -5.76
N ALA A 28 -19.98 2.98 -5.04
CA ALA A 28 -21.17 2.89 -4.20
C ALA A 28 -22.42 2.55 -5.01
N TRP A 29 -22.60 3.19 -6.18
CA TRP A 29 -23.70 2.87 -7.09
C TRP A 29 -23.64 1.40 -7.57
N ASN A 30 -22.44 0.91 -7.90
CA ASN A 30 -22.24 -0.48 -8.32
C ASN A 30 -22.57 -1.49 -7.19
N ILE A 31 -22.17 -1.19 -5.95
CA ILE A 31 -22.47 -2.00 -4.75
C ILE A 31 -23.99 -2.06 -4.52
N VAL A 32 -24.66 -0.90 -4.51
CA VAL A 32 -26.11 -0.81 -4.26
C VAL A 32 -26.89 -1.54 -5.36
N SER A 33 -26.50 -1.37 -6.62
CA SER A 33 -27.16 -2.02 -7.77
C SER A 33 -26.95 -3.55 -7.77
N SER A 34 -25.78 -4.02 -7.32
CA SER A 34 -25.52 -5.45 -7.19
C SER A 34 -26.34 -6.06 -6.05
N SER A 35 -26.39 -5.36 -4.90
CA SER A 35 -27.17 -5.78 -3.74
C SER A 35 -28.67 -5.83 -4.04
N SER A 36 -29.22 -4.86 -4.78
CA SER A 36 -30.64 -4.85 -5.15
C SER A 36 -31.00 -5.96 -6.14
N SER A 37 -30.02 -6.46 -6.89
CA SER A 37 -30.18 -7.56 -7.83
C SER A 37 -29.94 -8.94 -7.20
N GLY A 38 -29.75 -9.02 -5.88
CA GLY A 38 -29.42 -10.27 -5.17
C GLY A 38 -28.05 -10.85 -5.51
N MET A 39 -27.17 -10.07 -6.15
CA MET A 39 -25.80 -10.49 -6.47
C MET A 39 -24.86 -10.24 -5.30
N PRO A 40 -23.81 -11.05 -5.13
CA PRO A 40 -22.78 -10.78 -4.13
C PRO A 40 -22.10 -9.44 -4.41
N VAL A 41 -21.72 -8.74 -3.34
CA VAL A 41 -21.09 -7.41 -3.43
C VAL A 41 -19.75 -7.52 -4.20
N PRO A 42 -19.54 -6.73 -5.26
CA PRO A 42 -18.28 -6.74 -6.01
C PRO A 42 -17.11 -6.30 -5.13
N GLY A 43 -16.19 -7.22 -4.82
CA GLY A 43 -15.03 -6.93 -3.99
C GLY A 43 -14.14 -5.81 -4.55
N ALA A 44 -14.10 -5.64 -5.88
CA ALA A 44 -13.35 -4.58 -6.53
C ALA A 44 -13.90 -3.18 -6.22
N ALA A 45 -15.22 -3.02 -6.20
CA ALA A 45 -15.87 -1.76 -5.83
C ALA A 45 -15.62 -1.44 -4.35
N ALA A 46 -15.74 -2.43 -3.46
CA ALA A 46 -15.45 -2.26 -2.04
C ALA A 46 -13.99 -1.85 -1.77
N PHE A 47 -13.04 -2.50 -2.44
CA PHE A 47 -11.62 -2.16 -2.34
C PHE A 47 -11.34 -0.71 -2.80
N LEU A 48 -11.99 -0.27 -3.88
CA LEU A 48 -11.84 1.10 -4.39
C LEU A 48 -12.38 2.14 -3.39
N VAL A 49 -13.53 1.88 -2.75
CA VAL A 49 -14.08 2.77 -1.70
C VAL A 49 -13.11 2.91 -0.51
N VAL A 50 -12.55 1.79 -0.03
CA VAL A 50 -11.57 1.82 1.07
C VAL A 50 -10.31 2.57 0.65
N ASN A 51 -9.79 2.33 -0.55
CA ASN A 51 -8.62 3.03 -1.07
C ASN A 51 -8.85 4.54 -1.21
N ALA A 52 -10.00 4.93 -1.77
CA ALA A 52 -10.39 6.33 -1.89
C ALA A 52 -10.52 7.01 -0.53
N ALA A 53 -11.09 6.34 0.48
CA ALA A 53 -11.16 6.85 1.85
C ALA A 53 -9.77 7.11 2.46
N LEU A 54 -8.81 6.20 2.27
CA LEU A 54 -7.43 6.41 2.70
C LEU A 54 -6.78 7.60 2.00
N ILE A 55 -7.00 7.74 0.68
CA ILE A 55 -6.51 8.89 -0.09
C ILE A 55 -7.13 10.19 0.42
N PHE A 56 -8.44 10.23 0.70
CA PHE A 56 -9.10 11.40 1.27
C PHE A 56 -8.47 11.81 2.61
N VAL A 57 -8.23 10.86 3.51
CA VAL A 57 -7.59 11.13 4.81
C VAL A 57 -6.16 11.65 4.60
N LEU A 58 -5.36 11.01 3.74
CA LEU A 58 -3.97 11.42 3.54
C LEU A 58 -3.84 12.79 2.86
N VAL A 59 -4.66 13.06 1.83
CA VAL A 59 -4.65 14.36 1.14
C VAL A 59 -5.17 15.46 2.06
N THR A 60 -6.24 15.21 2.83
CA THR A 60 -6.73 16.20 3.81
C THR A 60 -5.73 16.45 4.92
N MET A 61 -5.00 15.42 5.39
CA MET A 61 -3.89 15.61 6.31
C MET A 61 -2.75 16.42 5.68
N ALA A 62 -2.37 16.15 4.43
CA ALA A 62 -1.31 16.89 3.74
C ALA A 62 -1.68 18.37 3.52
N TYR A 63 -2.93 18.65 3.16
CA TYR A 63 -3.44 20.02 2.96
C TYR A 63 -3.59 20.78 4.29
N SER A 64 -4.18 20.14 5.31
CA SER A 64 -4.39 20.78 6.62
C SER A 64 -3.09 20.97 7.41
N ALA A 65 -2.06 20.15 7.18
CA ALA A 65 -0.75 20.33 7.80
C ALA A 65 -0.18 21.72 7.51
N GLU A 66 -0.40 22.26 6.30
CA GLU A 66 0.08 23.60 5.94
C GLU A 66 -0.76 24.71 6.55
N ALA A 67 -2.08 24.51 6.64
CA ALA A 67 -2.99 25.50 7.19
C ALA A 67 -2.86 25.65 8.72
N ILE A 68 -2.60 24.54 9.43
CA ILE A 68 -2.63 24.52 10.89
C ILE A 68 -1.26 24.85 11.48
N CYS A 69 -0.21 24.12 11.12
CA CYS A 69 1.15 24.41 11.58
C CYS A 69 2.18 24.00 10.51
N ALA A 70 2.91 24.97 9.95
CA ALA A 70 3.98 24.72 8.98
C ALA A 70 5.07 23.72 9.45
N ARG A 71 5.16 23.46 10.77
CA ARG A 71 6.14 22.56 11.38
C ARG A 71 5.62 21.13 11.67
N ALA A 72 4.38 20.81 11.29
CA ALA A 72 3.81 19.50 11.55
C ALA A 72 4.58 18.39 10.79
N ARG A 73 4.76 17.23 11.43
CA ARG A 73 5.41 16.04 10.83
C ARG A 73 4.83 15.58 9.47
N PRO A 74 3.51 15.66 9.17
CA PRO A 74 2.99 15.22 7.88
C PRO A 74 3.46 16.11 6.71
N ALA A 75 4.01 17.30 6.97
CA ALA A 75 4.52 18.17 5.91
C ALA A 75 5.90 17.75 5.38
N HIS A 76 6.56 16.74 5.97
CA HIS A 76 7.92 16.35 5.58
C HIS A 76 7.94 15.63 4.23
N VAL A 77 8.92 15.96 3.38
CA VAL A 77 9.08 15.38 2.02
C VAL A 77 9.08 13.85 2.05
N ARG A 78 9.76 13.22 3.03
CA ARG A 78 9.82 11.75 3.14
C ARG A 78 8.46 11.11 3.40
N PHE A 79 7.60 11.77 4.18
CA PHE A 79 6.28 11.24 4.51
C PHE A 79 5.39 11.33 3.28
N GLU A 80 5.41 12.47 2.59
CA GLU A 80 4.65 12.66 1.36
C GLU A 80 5.06 11.70 0.25
N CYS A 81 6.37 11.57 0.01
CA CYS A 81 6.90 10.60 -0.94
C CYS A 81 6.51 9.15 -0.56
N GLY A 82 6.62 8.79 0.72
CA GLY A 82 6.26 7.45 1.19
C GLY A 82 4.79 7.10 0.98
N TRP A 83 3.86 7.96 1.39
CA TRP A 83 2.44 7.65 1.25
C TRP A 83 1.97 7.74 -0.21
N THR A 84 2.54 8.64 -1.02
CA THR A 84 2.18 8.76 -2.45
C THR A 84 2.60 7.55 -3.26
N VAL A 85 3.80 7.00 -3.02
CA VAL A 85 4.26 5.74 -3.62
C VAL A 85 3.32 4.59 -3.23
N LEU A 86 3.03 4.45 -1.93
CA LEU A 86 2.14 3.40 -1.43
C LEU A 86 0.74 3.50 -2.06
N MET A 87 0.14 4.69 -2.06
CA MET A 87 -1.20 4.90 -2.61
C MET A 87 -1.22 4.75 -4.13
N SER A 88 -0.13 5.07 -4.83
CA SER A 88 -0.03 4.84 -6.28
C SER A 88 -0.05 3.34 -6.61
N ILE A 89 0.65 2.51 -5.83
CA ILE A 89 0.64 1.04 -5.99
C ILE A 89 -0.75 0.49 -5.69
N LEU A 90 -1.38 0.92 -4.59
CA LEU A 90 -2.72 0.47 -4.21
C LEU A 90 -3.77 0.89 -5.26
N GLN A 91 -3.70 2.13 -5.76
CA GLN A 91 -4.61 2.62 -6.80
C GLN A 91 -4.41 1.89 -8.13
N LEU A 92 -3.16 1.60 -8.52
CA LEU A 92 -2.87 0.77 -9.69
C LEU A 92 -3.46 -0.64 -9.54
N SER A 93 -3.29 -1.26 -8.37
CA SER A 93 -3.86 -2.58 -8.09
C SER A 93 -5.39 -2.56 -8.13
N ALA A 94 -6.03 -1.50 -7.63
CA ALA A 94 -7.48 -1.32 -7.67
C ALA A 94 -7.99 -1.22 -9.12
N SER A 95 -7.30 -0.46 -9.97
CA SER A 95 -7.69 -0.30 -11.38
C SER A 95 -7.54 -1.58 -12.18
N ILE A 96 -6.47 -2.35 -11.95
CA ILE A 96 -6.30 -3.69 -12.56
C ILE A 96 -7.42 -4.62 -12.07
N TYR A 97 -7.74 -4.59 -10.77
CA TYR A 97 -8.77 -5.45 -10.21
C TYR A 97 -10.17 -5.13 -10.74
N VAL A 98 -10.54 -3.84 -10.82
CA VAL A 98 -11.79 -3.39 -11.45
C VAL A 98 -11.84 -3.75 -12.93
N THR A 99 -10.72 -3.68 -13.66
CA THR A 99 -10.69 -4.02 -15.08
C THR A 99 -10.87 -5.52 -15.32
N THR A 100 -10.25 -6.36 -14.49
CA THR A 100 -10.32 -7.83 -14.61
C THR A 100 -11.67 -8.40 -14.17
N VAL A 101 -12.28 -7.83 -13.13
CA VAL A 101 -13.59 -8.26 -12.60
C VAL A 101 -14.77 -7.49 -13.21
N GLY A 102 -14.50 -6.44 -13.99
CA GLY A 102 -15.48 -5.45 -14.41
C GLY A 102 -16.43 -5.88 -15.55
N PRO A 103 -16.70 -4.98 -16.51
CA PRO A 103 -17.75 -5.15 -17.53
C PRO A 103 -17.76 -6.51 -18.27
N PRO A 104 -16.61 -7.11 -18.65
CA PRO A 104 -16.63 -8.39 -19.37
C PRO A 104 -17.25 -9.53 -18.56
N ALA A 105 -17.12 -9.51 -17.23
CA ALA A 105 -17.69 -10.52 -16.34
C ALA A 105 -19.15 -10.19 -15.97
N LEU A 106 -19.45 -8.90 -15.75
CA LEU A 106 -20.74 -8.46 -15.23
C LEU A 106 -21.80 -8.22 -16.32
N CYS A 107 -21.42 -7.84 -17.54
CA CYS A 107 -22.36 -7.43 -18.60
C CYS A 107 -22.83 -8.59 -19.50
N ARG A 108 -22.93 -9.82 -18.97
CA ARG A 108 -23.57 -10.92 -19.73
C ARG A 108 -25.08 -10.64 -19.89
N SER A 109 -25.69 -11.19 -20.94
CA SER A 109 -27.04 -10.84 -21.44
C SER A 109 -28.22 -10.88 -20.46
N GLN A 110 -28.02 -11.33 -19.22
CA GLN A 110 -29.03 -11.39 -18.16
C GLN A 110 -28.80 -10.38 -17.01
N SER A 111 -27.73 -9.60 -17.01
CA SER A 111 -27.44 -8.64 -15.94
C SER A 111 -28.31 -7.39 -16.05
N ALA A 112 -28.72 -6.82 -14.91
CA ALA A 112 -29.36 -5.51 -14.87
C ALA A 112 -28.45 -4.44 -15.52
N TRP A 113 -29.00 -3.69 -16.47
CA TRP A 113 -28.27 -2.66 -17.23
C TRP A 113 -27.55 -1.64 -16.33
N THR A 114 -28.11 -1.35 -15.16
CA THR A 114 -27.54 -0.42 -14.15
C THR A 114 -26.20 -0.91 -13.58
N VAL A 115 -26.04 -2.22 -13.37
CA VAL A 115 -24.77 -2.81 -12.88
C VAL A 115 -23.70 -2.72 -13.97
N CYS A 116 -24.08 -2.99 -15.22
CA CYS A 116 -23.17 -2.87 -16.35
C CYS A 116 -22.73 -1.41 -16.59
N ALA A 117 -23.67 -0.46 -16.56
CA ALA A 117 -23.38 0.95 -16.75
C ALA A 117 -22.43 1.50 -15.67
N SER A 118 -22.70 1.20 -14.40
CA SER A 118 -21.83 1.63 -13.29
C SER A 118 -20.44 1.00 -13.37
N ALA A 119 -20.33 -0.29 -13.72
CA ALA A 119 -19.03 -0.94 -13.93
C ALA A 119 -18.26 -0.34 -15.11
N ALA A 120 -18.95 0.02 -16.20
CA ALA A 120 -18.34 0.62 -17.39
C ALA A 120 -17.79 2.02 -17.12
N LEU A 121 -18.41 2.81 -16.23
CA LEU A 121 -17.91 4.12 -15.79
C LEU A 121 -16.78 4.01 -14.76
N LEU A 122 -16.80 2.98 -13.92
CA LEU A 122 -15.80 2.80 -12.87
C LEU A 122 -14.40 2.54 -13.44
N VAL A 123 -14.29 1.78 -14.53
CA VAL A 123 -13.03 1.44 -15.19
C VAL A 123 -12.25 2.69 -15.63
N PRO A 124 -12.76 3.57 -16.52
CA PRO A 124 -12.00 4.73 -16.98
C PRO A 124 -11.68 5.71 -15.85
N VAL A 125 -12.59 5.89 -14.88
CA VAL A 125 -12.34 6.78 -13.74
C VAL A 125 -11.22 6.25 -12.85
N SER A 126 -11.20 4.94 -12.56
CA SER A 126 -10.12 4.32 -11.77
C SER A 126 -8.75 4.47 -12.43
N TRP A 127 -8.68 4.27 -13.75
CA TRP A 127 -7.46 4.46 -14.53
C TRP A 127 -7.00 5.91 -14.55
N LEU A 128 -7.92 6.87 -14.75
CA LEU A 128 -7.59 8.29 -14.74
C LEU A 128 -7.05 8.73 -13.37
N THR A 129 -7.68 8.29 -12.28
CA THR A 129 -7.15 8.51 -10.92
C THR A 129 -5.75 7.91 -10.76
N THR A 130 -5.52 6.71 -11.31
CA THR A 130 -4.21 6.04 -11.26
C THR A 130 -3.14 6.83 -12.00
N PHE A 131 -3.44 7.31 -13.21
CA PHE A 131 -2.50 8.11 -13.99
C PHE A 131 -2.16 9.42 -13.30
N ILE A 132 -3.14 10.11 -12.69
CA ILE A 132 -2.91 11.34 -11.94
C ILE A 132 -2.05 11.07 -10.70
N MET A 133 -2.34 10.01 -9.95
CA MET A 133 -1.55 9.60 -8.78
C MET A 133 -0.10 9.25 -9.15
N LEU A 134 0.09 8.47 -10.21
CA LEU A 134 1.42 8.11 -10.72
C LEU A 134 2.18 9.33 -11.24
N ALA A 135 1.52 10.21 -11.99
CA ALA A 135 2.14 11.44 -12.50
C ALA A 135 2.62 12.32 -11.34
N TYR A 136 1.79 12.49 -10.31
CA TYR A 136 2.16 13.22 -9.11
C TYR A 136 3.32 12.54 -8.35
N CYS A 137 3.25 11.22 -8.16
CA CYS A 137 4.31 10.44 -7.51
C CYS A 137 5.66 10.59 -8.25
N VAL A 138 5.67 10.39 -9.57
CA VAL A 138 6.88 10.52 -10.40
C VAL A 138 7.40 11.95 -10.34
N THR A 139 6.53 12.96 -10.45
CA THR A 139 6.93 14.37 -10.36
C THR A 139 7.58 14.68 -9.01
N LEU A 140 6.98 14.22 -7.91
CA LEU A 140 7.52 14.40 -6.56
C LEU A 140 8.87 13.67 -6.39
N CYS A 141 8.98 12.42 -6.85
CA CYS A 141 10.23 11.65 -6.77
C CYS A 141 11.36 12.29 -7.58
N VAL A 142 11.08 12.72 -8.82
CA VAL A 142 12.08 13.36 -9.69
C VAL A 142 12.54 14.68 -9.07
N ILE A 143 11.62 15.53 -8.61
CA ILE A 143 11.97 16.81 -7.99
C ILE A 143 12.73 16.58 -6.67
N ALA A 144 12.34 15.61 -5.85
CA ALA A 144 13.08 15.29 -4.63
C ALA A 144 14.50 14.77 -4.93
N ALA A 145 14.63 13.89 -5.93
CA ALA A 145 15.92 13.32 -6.33
C ALA A 145 16.88 14.37 -6.92
N THR A 146 16.38 15.37 -7.65
CA THR A 146 17.24 16.45 -8.16
C THR A 146 17.70 17.39 -7.04
N HIS A 147 16.87 17.63 -6.02
CA HIS A 147 17.19 18.56 -4.94
C HIS A 147 18.02 17.93 -3.81
N VAL A 148 17.96 16.60 -3.61
CA VAL A 148 18.70 15.93 -2.52
C VAL A 148 20.21 16.12 -2.65
N TYR A 149 20.71 16.27 -3.88
CA TYR A 149 22.13 16.53 -4.14
C TYR A 149 22.59 17.88 -3.57
N PHE A 150 21.74 18.90 -3.62
CA PHE A 150 22.04 20.25 -3.14
C PHE A 150 21.66 20.46 -1.68
N MET A 151 20.66 19.73 -1.18
CA MET A 151 20.12 19.88 0.18
C MET A 151 20.02 18.50 0.86
N PRO A 152 21.06 18.03 1.57
CA PRO A 152 21.04 16.71 2.20
C PRO A 152 19.94 16.55 3.27
N ASN A 153 19.49 17.66 3.86
CA ASN A 153 18.42 17.69 4.85
C ASN A 153 17.00 17.73 4.24
N LEU A 154 16.86 17.62 2.91
CA LEU A 154 15.60 17.71 2.18
C LEU A 154 14.50 16.77 2.75
N TRP A 155 14.88 15.56 3.12
CA TRP A 155 13.95 14.55 3.64
C TRP A 155 13.31 14.92 4.98
N THR A 156 13.99 15.77 5.75
CA THR A 156 13.54 16.25 7.05
C THR A 156 12.93 17.64 7.00
N THR A 157 13.04 18.34 5.88
CA THR A 157 12.42 19.66 5.71
C THR A 157 10.95 19.54 5.28
N PRO A 158 10.06 20.41 5.79
CA PRO A 158 8.69 20.47 5.31
C PRO A 158 8.66 21.00 3.87
N ILE A 159 7.75 20.47 3.05
CA ILE A 159 7.66 20.75 1.60
C ILE A 159 7.47 22.24 1.29
N SER A 160 6.75 22.96 2.15
CA SER A 160 6.52 24.41 2.01
C SER A 160 7.75 25.26 2.31
N ALA A 161 8.72 24.74 3.08
CA ALA A 161 9.96 25.45 3.41
C ALA A 161 11.08 25.20 2.40
N VAL A 162 10.94 24.22 1.51
CA VAL A 162 11.95 23.93 0.49
C VAL A 162 11.87 25.00 -0.62
N PRO A 163 12.98 25.68 -0.96
CA PRO A 163 13.01 26.68 -2.01
C PRO A 163 13.12 26.01 -3.39
N TRP A 164 12.09 25.27 -3.80
CA TRP A 164 12.09 24.42 -5.02
C TRP A 164 12.56 25.11 -6.31
N PHE A 165 12.31 26.42 -6.47
CA PHE A 165 12.64 27.15 -7.69
C PHE A 165 13.39 28.47 -7.45
N ASN A 166 13.79 28.77 -6.21
CA ASN A 166 14.44 30.04 -5.84
C ASN A 166 15.95 29.87 -5.57
N LEU A 167 16.61 28.98 -6.32
CA LEU A 167 18.04 28.71 -6.13
C LEU A 167 18.92 29.91 -6.52
N THR A 168 18.45 30.76 -7.43
CA THR A 168 19.25 31.82 -8.06
C THR A 168 19.63 32.94 -7.08
N GLU A 169 18.77 33.27 -6.12
CA GLU A 169 18.99 34.43 -5.25
C GLU A 169 19.82 34.09 -4.00
N SER A 170 19.69 32.86 -3.50
CA SER A 170 20.44 32.41 -2.31
C SER A 170 21.87 31.96 -2.63
N ALA A 171 22.15 31.50 -3.86
CA ALA A 171 23.50 31.09 -4.25
C ALA A 171 24.42 32.29 -4.59
N LEU A 172 23.85 33.44 -4.96
CA LEU A 172 24.60 34.64 -5.33
C LEU A 172 25.07 35.48 -4.13
N TYR A 173 24.53 35.22 -2.94
CA TYR A 173 25.03 35.78 -1.69
C TYR A 173 25.52 34.65 -0.78
N PRO A 174 26.70 34.05 -1.05
CA PRO A 174 27.35 33.21 -0.05
C PRO A 174 27.44 34.05 1.20
N ALA A 175 26.75 33.60 2.27
CA ALA A 175 26.56 34.29 3.54
C ALA A 175 27.70 35.29 3.75
N ALA A 176 27.43 36.57 3.47
CA ALA A 176 28.43 37.61 3.59
C ALA A 176 29.03 37.42 4.96
N VAL A 177 30.31 37.01 4.99
CA VAL A 177 31.03 36.62 6.20
C VAL A 177 30.70 37.69 7.21
N SER A 178 29.85 37.36 8.17
CA SER A 178 29.40 38.33 9.14
C SER A 178 30.68 38.87 9.77
N PRO A 179 30.98 40.17 9.62
CA PRO A 179 32.24 40.71 10.09
C PRO A 179 32.36 40.34 11.57
N PRO A 180 33.56 39.90 12.02
CA PRO A 180 33.76 39.35 13.36
C PRO A 180 33.18 40.33 14.37
N THR A 181 32.01 39.99 14.89
CA THR A 181 31.29 40.85 15.81
C THR A 181 32.07 40.81 17.10
N ARG A 182 32.71 41.94 17.38
CA ARG A 182 33.52 42.21 18.56
C ARG A 182 32.76 41.74 19.81
N PRO A 183 33.40 41.01 20.74
CA PRO A 183 32.74 40.55 21.95
C PRO A 183 32.45 41.76 22.85
N LEU A 184 31.26 42.34 22.72
CA LEU A 184 30.78 43.33 23.68
C LEU A 184 29.97 42.58 24.73
N SER A 185 30.64 42.31 25.85
CA SER A 185 30.07 41.82 27.09
C SER A 185 28.99 42.80 27.56
N THR A 186 27.74 42.54 27.24
CA THR A 186 26.63 43.23 27.88
C THR A 186 25.54 42.22 28.16
N SER A 187 25.50 41.82 29.42
CA SER A 187 24.41 41.08 30.05
C SER A 187 23.13 41.91 29.97
N SER A 188 22.42 41.81 28.86
CA SER A 188 21.04 42.25 28.79
C SER A 188 20.21 41.05 28.36
N SER A 189 19.44 40.55 29.32
CA SER A 189 18.38 39.57 29.15
C SER A 189 17.26 40.18 28.30
N PHE A 190 17.54 40.44 27.02
CA PHE A 190 16.54 40.77 26.04
C PHE A 190 16.02 39.45 25.50
N THR A 191 14.90 39.00 26.07
CA THR A 191 13.97 38.10 25.41
C THR A 191 13.50 38.80 24.15
N SER A 192 14.24 38.64 23.05
CA SER A 192 13.80 39.07 21.73
C SER A 192 12.50 38.32 21.43
N SER A 193 11.41 39.06 21.50
CA SER A 193 10.10 38.68 20.98
C SER A 193 10.20 38.65 19.45
N GLU A 194 10.98 37.70 18.94
CA GLU A 194 10.85 37.29 17.54
C GLU A 194 9.41 36.81 17.40
N SER A 195 8.71 37.28 16.38
CA SER A 195 7.26 37.20 16.23
C SER A 195 6.79 35.74 16.11
N ASP A 196 6.70 35.09 17.26
CA ASP A 196 6.46 33.67 17.48
C ASP A 196 4.96 33.38 17.40
N SER A 197 4.32 33.81 16.30
CA SER A 197 3.02 33.26 15.87
C SER A 197 3.14 31.81 15.38
N SER A 198 4.29 31.18 15.65
CA SER A 198 4.55 29.74 15.60
C SER A 198 3.55 29.01 16.50
N CYS A 199 2.39 28.73 15.92
CA CYS A 199 1.41 27.73 16.34
C CYS A 199 1.43 27.46 17.85
N HIS A 200 0.74 28.29 18.64
CA HIS A 200 0.63 28.16 20.11
C HIS A 200 0.36 26.71 20.56
N VAL A 201 -0.39 25.95 19.75
CA VAL A 201 -0.64 24.52 19.96
C VAL A 201 0.65 23.68 19.89
N SER A 202 1.53 23.92 18.92
CA SER A 202 2.80 23.20 18.82
C SER A 202 3.72 23.52 19.99
N LYS A 203 3.78 24.78 20.43
CA LYS A 203 4.57 25.19 21.60
C LYS A 203 4.03 24.54 22.87
N PHE A 204 2.70 24.51 23.03
CA PHE A 204 2.05 23.82 24.14
C PHE A 204 2.35 22.31 24.12
N ILE A 205 2.27 21.66 22.96
CA ILE A 205 2.59 20.23 22.81
C ILE A 205 4.07 19.98 23.11
N THR A 206 5.00 20.77 22.56
CA THR A 206 6.44 20.60 22.81
C THR A 206 6.80 20.88 24.26
N GLU A 207 6.24 21.91 24.89
CA GLU A 207 6.46 22.19 26.31
C GLU A 207 5.86 21.08 27.19
N THR A 208 4.71 20.53 26.81
CA THR A 208 4.07 19.44 27.55
C THR A 208 4.88 18.14 27.42
N TRP A 209 5.34 17.81 26.21
CA TRP A 209 6.22 16.67 25.97
C TRP A 209 7.60 16.85 26.60
N GLU A 210 8.15 18.05 26.61
CA GLU A 210 9.42 18.35 27.29
C GLU A 210 9.26 18.19 28.80
N LYS A 211 8.16 18.71 29.39
CA LYS A 211 7.84 18.49 30.80
C LYS A 211 7.69 17.00 31.13
N LEU A 212 7.01 16.23 30.29
CA LEU A 212 6.90 14.77 30.45
C LEU A 212 8.27 14.10 30.33
N SER A 213 9.10 14.50 29.37
CA SER A 213 10.45 13.96 29.19
C SER A 213 11.40 14.34 30.33
N ARG A 214 11.22 15.48 31.01
CA ARG A 214 11.98 15.82 32.23
C ARG A 214 11.53 14.99 33.44
N VAL A 215 10.28 14.58 33.48
CA VAL A 215 9.78 13.64 34.51
C VAL A 215 10.30 12.23 34.25
N GLU A 216 10.44 11.84 32.98
CA GLU A 216 11.05 10.55 32.56
C GLU A 216 12.60 10.60 32.60
N GLY A 217 13.17 11.80 32.57
CA GLY A 217 14.58 12.11 32.29
C GLY A 217 15.55 12.02 33.46
N ARG A 218 15.28 11.22 34.50
CA ARG A 218 16.38 10.59 35.26
C ARG A 218 16.89 9.39 34.47
N VAL A 219 17.37 9.65 33.25
CA VAL A 219 18.12 8.67 32.45
C VAL A 219 19.50 8.58 33.09
N ILE A 220 19.70 7.50 33.83
CA ILE A 220 20.99 7.08 34.36
C ILE A 220 21.92 6.85 33.16
N ASP A 221 23.06 7.52 33.21
CA ASP A 221 24.18 7.43 32.28
C ASP A 221 24.49 5.95 31.92
N PRO A 222 24.32 5.52 30.65
CA PRO A 222 24.47 4.12 30.24
C PRO A 222 25.93 3.62 30.28
N SER A 223 26.88 4.47 30.66
CA SER A 223 28.29 4.12 30.82
C SER A 223 28.64 3.53 32.18
N LYS A 224 27.70 3.50 33.14
CA LYS A 224 27.92 2.90 34.47
C LYS A 224 27.04 1.67 34.65
N PRO A 225 27.61 0.46 34.82
CA PRO A 225 26.82 -0.71 35.16
C PRO A 225 26.05 -0.41 36.45
N ILE A 226 24.73 -0.59 36.40
CA ILE A 226 23.84 -0.39 37.53
C ILE A 226 24.16 -1.50 38.55
N LEU A 227 25.13 -1.23 39.42
CA LEU A 227 25.32 -1.96 40.66
C LEU A 227 24.23 -1.46 41.60
N PHE A 228 23.16 -2.26 41.73
CA PHE A 228 22.19 -2.09 42.79
C PHE A 228 22.92 -2.23 44.13
N SER A 229 23.23 -1.11 44.79
CA SER A 229 23.74 -1.14 46.15
C SER A 229 22.66 -1.77 47.06
N PRO A 230 22.95 -2.91 47.71
CA PRO A 230 22.02 -3.52 48.64
C PRO A 230 21.99 -2.66 49.91
N GLY A 231 21.04 -1.74 50.03
CA GLY A 231 20.87 -0.99 51.27
C GLY A 231 20.17 0.37 51.21
N SER A 232 19.80 0.90 50.03
CA SER A 232 19.08 2.18 50.01
C SER A 232 17.58 1.96 50.28
N PRO A 233 17.00 2.50 51.37
CA PRO A 233 15.57 2.42 51.62
C PRO A 233 14.82 3.16 50.51
N SER A 234 13.99 2.43 49.76
CA SER A 234 13.20 3.01 48.66
C SER A 234 12.30 4.11 49.22
N ILE A 235 12.49 5.36 48.77
CA ILE A 235 11.55 6.45 48.99
C ILE A 235 10.31 6.18 48.13
N ASN A 236 9.45 5.28 48.62
CA ASN A 236 8.14 4.93 48.06
C ASN A 236 7.03 5.74 48.79
N SER A 237 7.28 7.03 49.02
CA SER A 237 6.34 7.91 49.74
C SER A 237 5.16 8.36 48.88
N THR A 238 5.29 8.39 47.55
CA THR A 238 4.27 8.94 46.64
C THR A 238 3.30 7.93 46.04
N ARG A 239 3.36 6.64 46.42
CA ARG A 239 2.38 5.65 45.92
C ARG A 239 1.06 5.76 46.68
N PRO A 240 -0.10 5.88 46.00
CA PRO A 240 -1.41 5.91 46.65
C PRO A 240 -1.69 4.61 47.42
N ALA A 241 -2.45 4.69 48.52
CA ALA A 241 -2.61 3.60 49.49
C ALA A 241 -3.11 2.28 48.87
N TRP A 242 -4.00 2.34 47.88
CA TRP A 242 -4.51 1.16 47.18
C TRP A 242 -3.41 0.39 46.42
N ALA A 243 -2.34 1.06 45.97
CA ALA A 243 -1.23 0.44 45.26
C ALA A 243 -0.20 -0.20 46.21
N LYS A 244 -0.21 0.16 47.51
CA LYS A 244 0.63 -0.48 48.53
C LYS A 244 0.04 -1.83 48.96
N GLN A 245 -1.29 -1.94 49.01
CA GLN A 245 -1.99 -3.16 49.40
C GLN A 245 -1.76 -4.31 48.40
N LEU A 246 -1.76 -4.02 47.10
CA LEU A 246 -1.60 -5.02 46.04
C LEU A 246 -0.18 -5.60 45.95
N GLN A 247 0.83 -4.91 46.47
CA GLN A 247 2.23 -5.36 46.32
C GLN A 247 2.62 -6.48 47.29
N LEU A 248 1.86 -6.66 48.37
CA LEU A 248 2.02 -7.79 49.30
C LEU A 248 1.34 -9.07 48.77
N ASP A 249 0.23 -8.95 48.03
CA ASP A 249 -0.57 -10.12 47.60
C ASP A 249 -0.53 -10.43 46.09
N THR A 250 0.01 -9.55 45.24
CA THR A 250 0.06 -9.81 43.78
C THR A 250 1.46 -9.63 43.21
N ARG A 251 2.28 -10.67 43.36
CA ARG A 251 3.44 -10.85 42.49
C ARG A 251 2.93 -11.19 41.08
N ARG A 252 2.61 -10.16 40.29
CA ARG A 252 2.28 -10.30 38.85
C ARG A 252 3.42 -11.04 38.16
N GLY A 253 3.13 -12.21 37.60
CA GLY A 253 4.00 -12.83 36.60
C GLY A 253 4.42 -14.28 36.79
N VAL A 254 3.72 -15.08 37.60
CA VAL A 254 3.79 -16.55 37.46
C VAL A 254 2.41 -17.14 37.74
N ASP A 255 1.57 -17.22 36.70
CA ASP A 255 0.36 -18.03 36.77
C ASP A 255 0.78 -19.50 36.87
N GLN A 256 0.28 -20.22 37.88
CA GLN A 256 0.38 -21.67 37.93
C GLN A 256 -0.32 -22.23 36.69
N PRO A 257 0.31 -23.11 35.88
CA PRO A 257 1.30 -24.11 36.27
C PRO A 257 2.77 -23.78 35.96
N PHE A 258 3.14 -22.55 35.60
CA PHE A 258 4.49 -22.23 35.09
C PHE A 258 5.56 -21.95 36.15
N SER A 259 5.30 -22.24 37.42
CA SER A 259 6.33 -22.17 38.46
C SER A 259 7.33 -23.32 38.29
N THR A 260 8.39 -23.09 37.55
CA THR A 260 9.54 -24.00 37.47
C THR A 260 10.18 -24.11 38.86
N ARG A 261 9.94 -25.24 39.52
CA ARG A 261 10.62 -25.59 40.77
C ARG A 261 12.12 -25.67 40.45
N GLY A 262 12.92 -24.80 41.04
CA GLY A 262 14.38 -24.79 40.84
C GLY A 262 14.96 -26.14 41.24
N ILE A 263 15.34 -26.93 40.23
CA ILE A 263 16.06 -28.19 40.41
C ILE A 263 17.53 -27.83 40.64
N SER A 264 18.00 -28.12 41.84
CA SER A 264 19.41 -28.03 42.24
C SER A 264 20.25 -28.93 41.32
N PRO A 265 21.47 -28.53 40.93
CA PRO A 265 22.25 -29.27 39.95
C PRO A 265 22.90 -30.49 40.61
N SER A 266 22.27 -31.65 40.52
CA SER A 266 22.95 -32.94 40.64
C SER A 266 22.74 -33.71 39.34
N GLY A 267 23.86 -34.03 38.69
CA GLY A 267 23.91 -34.54 37.33
C GLY A 267 23.04 -35.78 37.11
N TYR A 268 22.19 -35.69 36.10
CA TYR A 268 21.74 -36.83 35.30
C TYR A 268 21.41 -36.29 33.91
N SER A 269 22.05 -36.87 32.89
CA SER A 269 21.82 -36.56 31.48
C SER A 269 20.44 -37.09 31.08
N PRO A 270 19.49 -36.25 30.62
CA PRO A 270 18.23 -36.74 30.12
C PRO A 270 18.34 -37.03 28.62
N GLU A 271 17.91 -38.25 28.31
CA GLU A 271 17.68 -38.81 26.99
C GLU A 271 16.75 -37.91 26.15
N VAL A 272 17.16 -37.66 24.90
CA VAL A 272 16.48 -36.76 23.96
C VAL A 272 15.12 -37.36 23.57
N PRO A 273 14.00 -36.61 23.67
CA PRO A 273 12.70 -37.13 23.27
C PRO A 273 12.63 -37.28 21.75
N THR A 274 12.19 -38.45 21.29
CA THR A 274 11.93 -38.73 19.88
C THR A 274 10.84 -37.81 19.30
N PRO A 275 10.99 -37.36 18.04
CA PRO A 275 10.08 -36.43 17.41
C PRO A 275 8.68 -37.03 17.20
N PRO A 276 7.62 -36.19 17.20
CA PRO A 276 6.25 -36.65 17.06
C PRO A 276 5.98 -37.22 15.65
N PRO A 277 5.06 -38.21 15.53
CA PRO A 277 4.74 -38.84 14.25
C PRO A 277 4.06 -37.87 13.28
N LYS A 278 4.48 -37.89 12.01
CA LYS A 278 3.91 -37.10 10.92
C LYS A 278 2.39 -37.35 10.81
N ALA A 279 1.61 -36.28 10.89
CA ALA A 279 0.17 -36.31 10.70
C ALA A 279 -0.18 -36.81 9.28
N ARG A 280 -0.91 -37.92 9.19
CA ARG A 280 -1.52 -38.40 7.94
C ARG A 280 -2.72 -37.51 7.61
N ALA A 281 -2.75 -36.98 6.39
CA ALA A 281 -3.89 -36.23 5.88
C ALA A 281 -5.16 -37.10 5.88
N LYS A 282 -6.18 -36.66 6.61
CA LYS A 282 -7.50 -37.28 6.66
C LYS A 282 -8.24 -36.90 5.37
N GLN A 283 -8.59 -37.87 4.53
CA GLN A 283 -9.41 -37.64 3.34
C GLN A 283 -10.74 -37.01 3.77
N ALA A 284 -11.07 -35.87 3.17
CA ALA A 284 -12.34 -35.18 3.39
C ALA A 284 -13.50 -36.01 2.80
N PRO A 285 -14.62 -36.18 3.51
CA PRO A 285 -15.81 -36.81 2.95
C PRO A 285 -16.40 -35.92 1.86
N GLY A 286 -16.53 -36.46 0.65
CA GLY A 286 -17.18 -35.78 -0.46
C GLY A 286 -18.67 -35.52 -0.16
N PRO A 287 -19.24 -34.39 -0.63
CA PRO A 287 -20.64 -34.07 -0.42
C PRO A 287 -21.52 -35.03 -1.22
N LYS A 288 -22.20 -35.92 -0.51
CA LYS A 288 -23.40 -36.60 -1.00
C LYS A 288 -24.53 -35.61 -0.91
N ASP A 289 -24.99 -35.09 -2.04
CA ASP A 289 -26.39 -34.73 -2.28
C ASP A 289 -26.62 -34.43 -3.77
N LEU A 290 -26.75 -35.51 -4.53
CA LEU A 290 -27.52 -35.53 -5.77
C LEU A 290 -29.01 -35.46 -5.40
N LYS A 291 -29.71 -34.36 -5.69
CA LYS A 291 -31.18 -34.36 -5.89
C LYS A 291 -31.79 -33.08 -6.52
N SER A 292 -30.98 -32.15 -7.03
CA SER A 292 -31.50 -30.89 -7.62
C SER A 292 -31.35 -30.77 -9.15
N ALA A 293 -30.72 -31.74 -9.83
CA ALA A 293 -30.53 -31.69 -11.28
C ALA A 293 -31.74 -32.19 -12.12
N GLN A 294 -32.74 -32.82 -11.50
CA GLN A 294 -33.79 -33.53 -12.24
C GLN A 294 -35.03 -32.67 -12.60
N ILE A 295 -35.15 -31.45 -12.06
CA ILE A 295 -36.32 -30.58 -12.32
C ILE A 295 -36.13 -29.73 -13.58
N TYR A 296 -34.89 -29.46 -14.01
CA TYR A 296 -34.64 -28.67 -15.23
C TYR A 296 -34.74 -29.47 -16.54
N GLU A 297 -34.55 -30.79 -16.51
CA GLU A 297 -34.68 -31.62 -17.73
C GLU A 297 -36.14 -31.81 -18.18
N LEU A 298 -37.10 -31.82 -17.25
CA LEU A 298 -38.51 -32.03 -17.58
C LEU A 298 -39.20 -30.79 -18.21
N GLN A 299 -38.58 -29.61 -18.14
CA GLN A 299 -39.10 -28.39 -18.76
C GLN A 299 -38.58 -28.14 -20.19
N LEU A 300 -37.49 -28.78 -20.60
CA LEU A 300 -36.96 -28.67 -21.97
C LEU A 300 -37.69 -29.59 -22.97
N ALA A 301 -38.28 -30.69 -22.49
CA ALA A 301 -38.97 -31.66 -23.35
C ALA A 301 -40.36 -31.22 -23.85
N ARG A 302 -40.92 -30.10 -23.34
CA ARG A 302 -42.30 -29.68 -23.67
C ARG A 302 -42.40 -28.70 -24.84
N ASN A 303 -41.28 -28.19 -25.36
CA ASN A 303 -41.28 -27.14 -26.40
C ASN A 303 -40.71 -27.57 -27.76
N SER A 304 -40.45 -28.86 -27.98
CA SER A 304 -39.93 -29.38 -29.25
C SER A 304 -40.89 -30.41 -29.85
N SER A 305 -42.04 -29.93 -30.32
CA SER A 305 -42.91 -30.64 -31.25
C SER A 305 -42.95 -29.84 -32.55
N GLU A 306 -42.80 -30.54 -33.66
CA GLU A 306 -42.90 -30.07 -35.05
C GLU A 306 -41.63 -29.43 -35.66
N SER A 307 -40.77 -30.28 -36.26
CA SER A 307 -40.48 -30.18 -37.70
C SER A 307 -39.45 -31.22 -38.14
N ALA A 308 -39.92 -32.12 -39.00
CA ALA A 308 -39.28 -33.03 -39.96
C ALA A 308 -37.73 -33.20 -39.98
N CYS A 309 -37.33 -34.45 -39.77
CA CYS A 309 -36.49 -35.28 -40.64
C CYS A 309 -35.33 -34.60 -41.41
N SER A 310 -34.12 -34.67 -40.82
CA SER A 310 -32.89 -34.85 -41.60
C SER A 310 -31.85 -35.57 -40.75
N THR A 311 -31.55 -36.79 -41.17
CA THR A 311 -30.41 -37.61 -40.75
C THR A 311 -29.10 -36.90 -41.11
N LEU A 312 -28.56 -36.13 -40.18
CA LEU A 312 -27.15 -35.75 -40.11
C LEU A 312 -26.76 -35.74 -38.63
N THR A 313 -25.73 -36.50 -38.29
CA THR A 313 -25.15 -36.62 -36.95
C THR A 313 -24.98 -35.25 -36.30
N LEU A 314 -25.71 -35.04 -35.20
CA LEU A 314 -25.77 -33.83 -34.41
C LEU A 314 -24.37 -33.52 -33.84
N GLN A 315 -23.61 -32.65 -34.50
CA GLN A 315 -22.46 -32.00 -33.88
C GLN A 315 -23.00 -31.06 -32.82
N THR A 316 -22.89 -31.46 -31.56
CA THR A 316 -23.15 -30.58 -30.41
C THR A 316 -22.29 -29.33 -30.58
N PRO A 317 -22.87 -28.11 -30.60
CA PRO A 317 -22.08 -26.89 -30.68
C PRO A 317 -21.26 -26.77 -29.41
N THR A 318 -20.00 -27.21 -29.47
CA THR A 318 -19.07 -27.05 -28.37
C THR A 318 -18.85 -25.56 -28.18
N ILE A 319 -19.16 -25.05 -26.99
CA ILE A 319 -18.90 -23.68 -26.51
C ILE A 319 -17.41 -23.27 -26.62
N PHE A 320 -16.55 -24.23 -26.93
CA PHE A 320 -15.12 -24.04 -27.08
C PHE A 320 -14.75 -23.71 -28.54
N PRO A 321 -13.98 -22.63 -28.79
CA PRO A 321 -13.45 -22.35 -30.13
C PRO A 321 -12.67 -23.55 -30.67
N LYS A 322 -12.77 -23.79 -32.00
CA LYS A 322 -12.20 -24.94 -32.75
C LYS A 322 -10.69 -25.22 -32.55
N LYS A 323 -10.00 -24.45 -31.73
CA LYS A 323 -8.55 -24.56 -31.45
C LYS A 323 -8.23 -25.05 -30.04
N ILE A 324 -9.22 -25.32 -29.18
CA ILE A 324 -8.95 -25.84 -27.85
C ILE A 324 -8.68 -27.34 -27.95
N ALA A 325 -7.47 -27.74 -27.57
CA ALA A 325 -7.07 -29.13 -27.48
C ALA A 325 -8.04 -29.88 -26.57
N ASP A 326 -8.48 -31.05 -27.03
CA ASP A 326 -9.37 -31.94 -26.29
C ASP A 326 -8.73 -32.29 -24.92
N PRO A 327 -9.38 -31.94 -23.79
CA PRO A 327 -8.83 -32.18 -22.46
C PRO A 327 -8.71 -33.67 -22.10
N ASP A 328 -9.40 -34.54 -22.84
CA ASP A 328 -9.35 -35.99 -22.64
C ASP A 328 -8.24 -36.66 -23.45
N LEU A 329 -7.52 -35.91 -24.30
CA LEU A 329 -6.32 -36.41 -24.95
C LEU A 329 -5.13 -36.38 -23.97
N PRO A 330 -4.29 -37.42 -23.94
CA PRO A 330 -3.09 -37.42 -23.12
C PRO A 330 -2.21 -36.24 -23.50
N ILE A 331 -1.78 -35.47 -22.48
CA ILE A 331 -0.90 -34.31 -22.65
C ILE A 331 0.29 -34.73 -23.51
N PRO A 332 0.52 -34.11 -24.68
CA PRO A 332 1.63 -34.47 -25.54
C PRO A 332 2.92 -34.28 -24.73
N ARG A 333 3.70 -35.36 -24.60
CA ARG A 333 4.96 -35.31 -23.85
C ARG A 333 5.80 -34.17 -24.43
N PRO A 334 6.37 -33.29 -23.58
CA PRO A 334 7.27 -32.26 -24.07
C PRO A 334 8.34 -32.93 -24.92
N ARG A 335 8.63 -32.36 -26.10
CA ARG A 335 9.79 -32.79 -26.88
C ARG A 335 10.97 -32.75 -25.92
N LEU A 336 11.63 -33.90 -25.75
CA LEU A 336 12.81 -34.02 -24.89
C LEU A 336 13.72 -32.85 -25.24
N SER A 337 14.04 -32.03 -24.24
CA SER A 337 15.00 -30.96 -24.36
C SER A 337 16.33 -31.59 -24.74
N GLU A 338 16.68 -31.55 -26.02
CA GLU A 338 17.98 -31.94 -26.50
C GLU A 338 18.97 -30.87 -26.01
N TRP A 339 20.01 -31.31 -25.30
CA TRP A 339 21.07 -30.42 -24.86
C TRP A 339 21.85 -29.99 -26.11
N ILE A 340 21.64 -28.74 -26.54
CA ILE A 340 22.44 -28.15 -27.61
C ILE A 340 23.79 -27.76 -26.99
N PRO A 341 24.92 -28.33 -27.44
CA PRO A 341 26.24 -27.90 -27.02
C PRO A 341 26.47 -26.44 -27.43
N ALA A 342 27.06 -25.63 -26.55
CA ALA A 342 27.30 -24.19 -26.78
C ALA A 342 28.11 -23.91 -28.07
N ASP A 343 28.86 -24.90 -28.54
CA ASP A 343 29.77 -24.78 -29.68
C ASP A 343 29.04 -24.80 -31.04
N ALA A 344 27.74 -25.13 -31.07
CA ALA A 344 26.96 -25.23 -32.31
C ALA A 344 26.63 -23.86 -32.96
N THR A 345 27.00 -22.74 -32.34
CA THR A 345 26.68 -21.39 -32.85
C THR A 345 27.79 -20.72 -33.67
N THR A 346 28.95 -21.36 -33.88
CA THR A 346 30.05 -20.77 -34.65
C THR A 346 29.98 -20.98 -36.18
N ALA A 347 28.94 -21.66 -36.69
CA ALA A 347 28.72 -21.83 -38.13
C ALA A 347 27.42 -21.12 -38.58
N ILE A 348 27.29 -19.82 -38.28
CA ILE A 348 26.31 -18.98 -38.98
C ILE A 348 27.05 -18.31 -40.13
N ASP A 349 27.04 -18.98 -41.28
CA ASP A 349 27.47 -18.43 -42.56
C ASP A 349 26.67 -17.16 -42.87
N LEU A 350 27.38 -16.03 -42.88
CA LEU A 350 26.92 -14.71 -43.32
C LEU A 350 26.75 -14.72 -44.85
N HIS A 351 25.79 -15.50 -45.36
CA HIS A 351 25.43 -15.45 -46.77
C HIS A 351 24.42 -14.30 -47.03
N THR A 352 25.00 -13.16 -47.45
CA THR A 352 24.53 -12.35 -48.59
C THR A 352 23.03 -12.01 -48.66
N ASN A 353 22.63 -10.92 -47.97
CA ASN A 353 21.42 -10.17 -48.32
C ASN A 353 21.66 -9.36 -49.60
N GLY A 354 21.27 -9.94 -50.74
CA GLY A 354 21.20 -9.25 -52.03
C GLY A 354 20.13 -8.16 -52.01
N HIS A 355 20.56 -6.91 -52.17
CA HIS A 355 19.69 -5.77 -52.48
C HIS A 355 19.13 -5.90 -53.90
N SER A 356 17.82 -6.12 -54.01
CA SER A 356 17.08 -6.00 -55.26
C SER A 356 16.88 -4.51 -55.60
N ARG A 357 17.51 -4.06 -56.69
CA ARG A 357 17.29 -2.75 -57.33
C ARG A 357 15.83 -2.61 -57.80
N PRO A 358 15.17 -1.46 -57.59
CA PRO A 358 13.89 -1.18 -58.24
C PRO A 358 14.11 -0.79 -59.71
N HIS A 359 13.37 -1.45 -60.60
CA HIS A 359 13.24 -1.12 -62.01
C HIS A 359 12.58 0.27 -62.16
N ARG A 360 13.22 1.14 -62.94
CA ARG A 360 12.67 2.40 -63.45
C ARG A 360 11.80 2.07 -64.67
N ALA A 361 10.52 2.40 -64.60
CA ALA A 361 9.62 2.34 -65.74
C ALA A 361 9.60 3.72 -66.41
N ASP A 362 9.99 3.75 -67.68
CA ASP A 362 9.76 4.86 -68.59
C ASP A 362 8.32 4.75 -69.13
N SER A 363 7.52 5.82 -69.00
CA SER A 363 6.38 6.16 -69.88
C SER A 363 6.05 7.64 -69.70
#